data_AF-A0A1D2RMB9-F1
#
_entry.id   AF-A0A1D2RMB9-F1
#
_cell.length_a   1.000
_cell.length_b   1.000
_cell.length_c   1.000
_cell.angle_alpha   90.00
_cell.angle_beta   90.00
_cell.angle_gamma   90.00
#
_symmetry.space_group_name_H-M   'P 1'
#
loop_
_entity.id
_entity.type
_entity.pdbx_description
1 polymer ?
#
loop_
_entity_poly.entity_id
_entity_poly.type
_entity_poly.pdbx_seq_one_letter_code
_entity_poly.pdbx_strand_id
1 'polypeptide(L)'
;MNMVGIYQTKSLGSGYSLLQDAFLLSGVELIESIPGGGGLVLILKGQEKDLQSLAVKAGADSRYGFHLIRQHADSILQVLYSLNTSGLSEHFSVFETEDTVELFRVAEEAMNTGLSLVEIKLQRGSSVGRGHLILTGGDSEKFEVIRKNLKADARWSLILNRSAKFDQLF
;
A
#
# COMPACT_ATOMS: atom_id res chain seq x y z
N MET A 1 -7.76 -16.96 -8.63
CA MET A 1 -7.12 -15.67 -8.97
C MET A 1 -5.95 -15.48 -8.01
N ASN A 2 -4.79 -15.05 -8.50
CA ASN A 2 -3.64 -14.80 -7.63
C ASN A 2 -3.83 -13.43 -6.97
N MET A 3 -3.61 -13.38 -5.65
CA MET A 3 -3.69 -12.18 -4.81
C MET A 3 -2.31 -11.83 -4.28
N VAL A 4 -2.19 -10.63 -3.72
CA VAL A 4 -0.99 -10.19 -3.01
C VAL A 4 -1.35 -9.92 -1.54
N GLY A 5 -0.63 -10.57 -0.63
CA GLY A 5 -0.74 -10.35 0.80
C GLY A 5 0.40 -9.49 1.31
N ILE A 6 0.05 -8.46 2.07
CA ILE A 6 0.97 -7.55 2.76
C ILE A 6 0.87 -7.83 4.26
N TYR A 7 1.97 -8.22 4.88
CA TYR A 7 2.02 -8.58 6.30
C TYR A 7 3.09 -7.73 7.00
N GLN A 8 2.75 -7.06 8.10
CA GLN A 8 3.71 -6.31 8.90
C GLN A 8 3.78 -6.89 10.32
N THR A 9 4.92 -7.49 10.66
CA THR A 9 5.12 -8.19 11.94
C THR A 9 5.72 -7.29 13.02
N LYS A 10 5.51 -7.65 14.30
CA LYS A 10 6.09 -6.94 15.45
C LYS A 10 7.61 -7.13 15.60
N SER A 11 8.13 -8.26 15.13
CA SER A 11 9.53 -8.63 15.29
C SER A 11 10.07 -9.37 14.06
N LEU A 12 11.40 -9.35 13.90
CA LEU A 12 12.06 -10.13 12.86
C LEU A 12 11.79 -11.63 13.03
N GLY A 13 11.77 -12.12 14.28
CA GLY A 13 11.50 -13.52 14.59
C GLY A 13 10.10 -13.96 14.14
N SER A 14 9.05 -13.18 14.45
CA SER A 14 7.70 -13.51 13.97
C SER A 14 7.56 -13.35 12.46
N GLY A 15 8.32 -12.43 11.86
CA GLY A 15 8.43 -12.30 10.41
C GLY A 15 9.02 -13.55 9.75
N TYR A 16 10.17 -14.04 10.21
CA TYR A 16 10.78 -15.23 9.64
C TYR A 16 9.99 -16.51 9.93
N SER A 17 9.31 -16.59 11.09
CA SER A 17 8.37 -17.68 11.39
C SER A 17 7.21 -17.72 10.38
N LEU A 18 6.59 -16.57 10.10
CA LEU A 18 5.53 -16.47 9.10
C LEU A 18 6.03 -16.80 7.69
N LEU A 19 7.26 -16.41 7.35
CA LEU A 19 7.88 -16.73 6.07
C LEU A 19 8.18 -18.23 5.92
N GLN A 20 8.64 -18.89 6.99
CA GLN A 20 8.83 -20.34 7.00
C GLN A 20 7.50 -21.05 6.75
N ASP A 21 6.43 -20.62 7.42
CA ASP A 21 5.08 -21.13 7.18
C ASP A 21 4.62 -20.92 5.74
N ALA A 22 4.93 -19.76 5.14
CA ALA A 22 4.61 -19.49 3.74
C ALA A 22 5.33 -20.45 2.79
N PHE A 23 6.61 -20.77 3.04
CA PHE A 23 7.36 -21.72 2.21
C PHE A 23 6.89 -23.18 2.34
N LEU A 24 6.12 -23.52 3.37
CA LEU A 24 5.47 -24.83 3.46
C LEU A 24 4.22 -24.93 2.57
N LEU A 25 3.73 -23.80 2.02
CA LEU A 25 2.60 -23.74 1.11
C LEU A 25 3.09 -23.73 -0.34
N SER A 26 2.74 -24.75 -1.13
CA SER A 26 3.23 -24.90 -2.51
C SER A 26 2.74 -23.82 -3.49
N GLY A 27 1.73 -23.04 -3.11
CA GLY A 27 1.11 -21.99 -3.94
C GLY A 27 1.44 -20.56 -3.54
N VAL A 28 2.40 -20.36 -2.63
CA VAL A 28 2.79 -19.03 -2.12
C VAL A 28 4.21 -18.69 -2.57
N GLU A 29 4.34 -17.53 -3.20
CA GLU A 29 5.58 -16.95 -3.67
C GLU A 29 5.95 -15.76 -2.77
N LEU A 30 7.22 -15.70 -2.36
CA LEU A 30 7.78 -14.50 -1.74
C LEU A 30 8.14 -13.49 -2.83
N ILE A 31 7.47 -12.34 -2.82
CA ILE A 31 7.82 -11.20 -3.69
C ILE A 31 8.90 -10.36 -3.01
N GLU A 32 8.69 -9.98 -1.76
CA GLU A 32 9.67 -9.16 -1.04
C GLU A 32 9.62 -9.36 0.48
N SER A 33 10.78 -9.22 1.11
CA SER A 33 10.94 -9.12 2.55
C SER A 33 11.73 -7.86 2.89
N ILE A 34 11.14 -6.97 3.70
CA ILE A 34 11.71 -5.67 4.02
C ILE A 34 11.80 -5.51 5.54
N PRO A 35 13.01 -5.40 6.12
CA PRO A 35 13.16 -5.08 7.53
C PRO A 35 12.82 -3.62 7.81
N GLY A 36 11.96 -3.39 8.81
CA GLY A 36 11.53 -2.05 9.23
C GLY A 36 10.56 -2.08 10.41
N GLY A 37 10.51 -1.00 11.20
CA GLY A 37 9.51 -0.86 12.27
C GLY A 37 9.70 -1.79 13.47
N GLY A 38 10.88 -2.41 13.60
CA GLY A 38 11.17 -3.46 14.59
C GLY A 38 10.86 -4.89 14.12
N GLY A 39 10.21 -5.06 12.96
CA GLY A 39 9.86 -6.36 12.39
C GLY A 39 10.14 -6.50 10.89
N LEU A 40 9.35 -7.33 10.22
CA LEU A 40 9.39 -7.51 8.76
C LEU A 40 8.08 -7.06 8.14
N VAL A 41 8.20 -6.40 6.98
CA VAL A 41 7.13 -6.35 5.98
C VAL A 41 7.37 -7.49 5.01
N LEU A 42 6.39 -8.38 4.85
CA LEU A 42 6.40 -9.45 3.87
C LEU A 42 5.35 -9.16 2.80
N ILE A 43 5.76 -9.29 1.54
CA ILE A 43 4.90 -9.21 0.37
C ILE A 43 4.89 -10.60 -0.26
N LEU A 44 3.73 -11.26 -0.21
CA LEU A 44 3.54 -12.63 -0.69
C LEU A 44 2.51 -12.64 -1.82
N LYS A 45 2.70 -13.47 -2.84
CA LYS A 45 1.73 -13.69 -3.93
C LYS A 45 1.24 -15.13 -3.88
N GLY A 46 -0.06 -15.35 -4.03
CA GLY A 46 -0.61 -16.70 -3.96
C GLY A 46 -2.13 -16.77 -4.05
N GLN A 47 -2.68 -17.96 -3.78
CA GLN A 47 -4.13 -18.13 -3.71
C GLN A 47 -4.70 -17.50 -2.44
N GLU A 48 -5.93 -16.97 -2.53
CA GLU A 48 -6.60 -16.31 -1.40
C GLU A 48 -6.64 -17.19 -0.14
N LYS A 49 -6.98 -18.48 -0.28
CA LYS A 49 -7.05 -19.43 0.82
C LYS A 49 -5.72 -19.55 1.58
N ASP A 50 -4.62 -19.63 0.84
CA ASP A 50 -3.29 -19.82 1.41
C ASP A 50 -2.85 -18.55 2.14
N LEU A 51 -3.03 -17.39 1.50
CA LEU A 51 -2.72 -16.07 2.09
C LEU A 51 -3.60 -15.76 3.32
N GLN A 52 -4.89 -16.13 3.30
CA GLN A 52 -5.78 -16.00 4.46
C GLN A 52 -5.33 -16.90 5.63
N SER A 53 -4.86 -18.11 5.34
CA SER A 53 -4.36 -19.01 6.39
C SER A 53 -3.12 -18.43 7.11
N LEU A 54 -2.23 -17.78 6.36
CA LEU A 54 -1.09 -17.04 6.90
C LEU A 54 -1.54 -15.79 7.66
N ALA A 55 -2.60 -15.12 7.20
CA ALA A 55 -3.14 -13.94 7.84
C ALA A 55 -3.71 -14.21 9.23
N VAL A 56 -4.37 -15.36 9.43
CA VAL A 56 -4.85 -15.78 10.77
C VAL A 56 -3.67 -15.91 11.74
N LYS A 57 -2.54 -16.46 11.28
CA LYS A 57 -1.32 -16.56 12.08
C LYS A 57 -0.67 -15.20 12.33
N ALA A 58 -0.59 -14.37 11.29
CA ALA A 58 -0.03 -13.01 11.38
C ALA A 58 -0.85 -12.09 12.29
N GLY A 59 -2.18 -12.22 12.29
CA GLY A 59 -3.10 -11.39 13.07
C GLY A 59 -2.85 -11.45 14.58
N ALA A 60 -2.42 -12.61 15.10
CA ALA A 60 -2.05 -12.77 16.51
C ALA A 60 -0.78 -11.98 16.89
N ASP A 61 0.14 -11.78 15.94
CA ASP A 61 1.50 -11.27 16.16
C ASP A 61 1.80 -9.93 15.45
N SER A 62 0.80 -9.30 14.83
CA SER A 62 0.99 -8.07 14.04
C SER A 62 0.81 -6.79 14.86
N ARG A 63 1.68 -5.80 14.63
CA ARG A 63 1.55 -4.45 15.21
C ARG A 63 0.49 -3.65 14.46
N TYR A 64 0.36 -3.94 13.16
CA TYR A 64 -0.37 -3.12 12.20
C TYR A 64 -1.36 -3.93 11.33
N GLY A 65 -1.46 -5.25 11.52
CA GLY A 65 -2.37 -6.12 10.78
C GLY A 65 -1.75 -6.75 9.52
N PHE A 66 -2.63 -7.14 8.60
CA PHE A 66 -2.33 -7.60 7.24
C PHE A 66 -3.35 -7.02 6.27
N HIS A 67 -3.02 -6.98 4.98
CA HIS A 67 -3.95 -6.60 3.92
C HIS A 67 -3.83 -7.57 2.75
N LEU A 68 -4.96 -7.98 2.18
CA LEU A 68 -5.01 -8.82 0.99
C LEU A 68 -5.51 -7.99 -0.17
N ILE A 69 -4.62 -7.69 -1.10
CA ILE A 69 -4.91 -6.98 -2.34
C ILE A 69 -5.59 -7.95 -3.29
N ARG A 70 -6.86 -7.69 -3.56
CA ARG A 70 -7.74 -8.50 -4.41
C ARG A 70 -7.84 -7.93 -5.81
N GLN A 71 -7.71 -6.62 -5.97
CA GLN A 71 -7.78 -5.92 -7.25
C GLN A 71 -6.48 -5.15 -7.47
N HIS A 72 -6.11 -4.99 -8.75
CA HIS A 72 -4.92 -4.21 -9.15
C HIS A 72 -3.58 -4.73 -8.60
N ALA A 73 -3.50 -5.97 -8.12
CA ALA A 73 -2.31 -6.54 -7.47
C ALA A 73 -1.03 -6.37 -8.32
N ASP A 74 -1.07 -6.73 -9.60
CA ASP A 74 0.09 -6.63 -10.48
C ASP A 74 0.48 -5.15 -10.75
N SER A 75 -0.50 -4.25 -10.89
CA SER A 75 -0.25 -2.82 -11.08
C SER A 75 0.36 -2.16 -9.85
N ILE A 76 -0.13 -2.51 -8.65
CA ILE A 76 0.41 -2.02 -7.38
C ILE A 76 1.84 -2.53 -7.18
N LEU A 77 2.10 -3.81 -7.47
CA LEU A 77 3.46 -4.37 -7.44
C LEU A 77 4.38 -3.71 -8.45
N GLN A 78 3.89 -3.41 -9.66
CA GLN A 78 4.69 -2.68 -10.65
C GLN A 78 5.08 -1.29 -10.15
N VAL A 79 4.15 -0.57 -9.51
CA VAL A 79 4.40 0.79 -8.98
C VAL A 79 5.35 0.77 -7.77
N LEU A 80 5.37 -0.31 -7.00
CA LEU A 80 6.35 -0.50 -5.93
C LEU A 80 7.80 -0.50 -6.45
N TYR A 81 8.03 -0.98 -7.66
CA TYR A 81 9.37 -1.09 -8.26
C TYR A 81 9.69 -0.02 -9.31
N SER A 82 8.70 0.73 -9.77
CA SER A 82 8.87 1.71 -10.84
C SER A 82 7.83 2.82 -10.76
N LEU A 83 8.18 4.02 -11.21
CA LEU A 83 7.20 5.10 -11.33
C LEU A 83 6.19 4.79 -12.44
N ASN A 84 4.91 5.02 -12.16
CA ASN A 84 3.87 5.01 -13.16
C ASN A 84 3.54 6.44 -13.59
N THR A 85 4.00 6.82 -14.78
CA THR A 85 3.72 8.13 -15.37
C THR A 85 2.59 8.10 -16.39
N SER A 86 1.88 6.97 -16.52
CA SER A 86 0.72 6.88 -17.41
C SER A 86 -0.50 7.51 -16.74
N GLY A 87 -1.26 8.33 -17.50
CA GLY A 87 -2.50 8.92 -17.00
C GLY A 87 -2.30 9.93 -15.85
N LEU A 88 -1.19 10.67 -15.86
CA LEU A 88 -1.01 11.81 -14.96
C LEU A 88 -2.11 12.85 -15.20
N SER A 89 -2.62 13.40 -14.11
CA SER A 89 -3.72 14.36 -14.12
C SER A 89 -3.35 15.63 -13.35
N GLU A 90 -4.27 16.59 -13.33
CA GLU A 90 -4.10 17.90 -12.72
C GLU A 90 -4.04 17.91 -11.18
N HIS A 91 -4.50 16.87 -10.51
CA HIS A 91 -4.45 16.80 -9.04
C HIS A 91 -3.51 15.69 -8.60
N PHE A 92 -2.79 15.95 -7.51
CA PHE A 92 -1.88 15.01 -6.88
C PHE A 92 -2.14 14.96 -5.38
N SER A 93 -1.97 13.79 -4.78
CA SER A 93 -1.88 13.69 -3.33
C SER A 93 -0.68 12.85 -2.92
N VAL A 94 -0.13 13.18 -1.76
CA VAL A 94 0.90 12.41 -1.08
C VAL A 94 0.30 11.91 0.22
N PHE A 95 0.38 10.60 0.41
CA PHE A 95 -0.01 9.95 1.66
C PHE A 95 1.22 9.33 2.31
N GLU A 96 1.44 9.62 3.59
CA GLU A 96 2.55 9.08 4.36
C GLU A 96 2.04 8.38 5.63
N THR A 97 2.62 7.23 5.94
CA THR A 97 2.24 6.43 7.12
C THR A 97 3.42 5.59 7.63
N GLU A 98 3.39 5.23 8.92
CA GLU A 98 4.29 4.24 9.55
C GLU A 98 3.75 2.80 9.43
N ASP A 99 2.51 2.68 8.98
CA ASP A 99 1.82 1.42 8.76
C ASP A 99 1.89 1.08 7.25
N THR A 100 2.79 0.17 6.89
CA THR A 100 2.95 -0.25 5.49
C THR A 100 1.71 -0.99 4.99
N VAL A 101 0.99 -1.70 5.87
CA VAL A 101 -0.26 -2.39 5.50
C VAL A 101 -1.32 -1.36 5.08
N GLU A 102 -1.46 -0.28 5.86
CA GLU A 102 -2.33 0.84 5.53
C GLU A 102 -1.95 1.50 4.20
N LEU A 103 -0.65 1.65 3.92
CA LEU A 103 -0.17 2.21 2.66
C LEU A 103 -0.71 1.43 1.44
N PHE A 104 -0.61 0.11 1.46
CA PHE A 104 -1.13 -0.73 0.38
C PHE A 104 -2.65 -0.81 0.34
N ARG A 105 -3.32 -0.74 1.50
CA ARG A 105 -4.78 -0.64 1.58
C ARG A 105 -5.29 0.63 0.88
N VAL A 106 -4.67 1.77 1.18
CA VAL A 106 -5.00 3.07 0.56
C VAL A 106 -4.71 3.05 -0.94
N ALA A 107 -3.61 2.41 -1.36
CA ALA A 107 -3.30 2.25 -2.79
C ALA A 107 -4.40 1.49 -3.54
N GLU A 108 -4.85 0.35 -3.03
CA GLU A 108 -5.93 -0.43 -3.64
C GLU A 108 -7.26 0.34 -3.64
N GLU A 109 -7.61 0.99 -2.53
CA GLU A 109 -8.84 1.79 -2.42
C GLU A 109 -8.84 2.95 -3.42
N ALA A 110 -7.71 3.65 -3.55
CA ALA A 110 -7.54 4.74 -4.51
C ALA A 110 -7.75 4.25 -5.95
N MET A 111 -7.15 3.12 -6.32
CA MET A 111 -7.34 2.54 -7.66
C MET A 111 -8.78 2.10 -7.90
N ASN A 112 -9.46 1.55 -6.90
CA ASN A 112 -10.88 1.17 -6.99
C ASN A 112 -11.83 2.37 -7.16
N THR A 113 -11.46 3.55 -6.65
CA THR A 113 -12.21 4.80 -6.87
C THR A 113 -11.87 5.46 -8.23
N GLY A 114 -10.90 4.91 -8.97
CA GLY A 114 -10.46 5.39 -10.26
C GLY A 114 -9.43 6.53 -10.19
N LEU A 115 -8.67 6.61 -9.09
CA LEU A 115 -7.42 7.37 -9.05
C LEU A 115 -6.27 6.53 -9.60
N SER A 116 -5.26 7.18 -10.13
CA SER A 116 -4.04 6.53 -10.61
C SER A 116 -2.97 6.55 -9.52
N LEU A 117 -2.34 5.40 -9.30
CA LEU A 117 -1.18 5.27 -8.42
C LEU A 117 0.10 5.56 -9.21
N VAL A 118 0.90 6.52 -8.73
CA VAL A 118 2.13 7.03 -9.39
C VAL A 118 3.39 6.43 -8.78
N GLU A 119 3.47 6.42 -7.46
CA GLU A 119 4.64 5.94 -6.71
C GLU A 119 4.19 5.25 -5.43
N ILE A 120 4.88 4.17 -5.04
CA ILE A 120 4.92 3.65 -3.68
C ILE A 120 6.39 3.58 -3.27
N LYS A 121 6.71 4.17 -2.12
CA LYS A 121 8.05 4.11 -1.55
C LYS A 121 8.02 3.65 -0.10
N LEU A 122 8.81 2.64 0.20
CA LEU A 122 9.01 2.10 1.54
C LEU A 122 10.39 2.47 2.04
N GLN A 123 10.48 3.04 3.25
CA GLN A 123 11.75 3.39 3.87
C GLN A 123 12.39 2.14 4.50
N ARG A 124 13.47 1.65 3.88
CA ARG A 124 14.24 0.51 4.39
C ARG A 124 15.08 0.91 5.60
N GLY A 125 15.23 0.01 6.58
CA GLY A 125 16.12 0.20 7.73
C GLY A 125 15.67 1.27 8.72
N SER A 126 14.47 1.82 8.56
CA SER A 126 13.87 2.75 9.52
C SER A 126 13.34 1.99 10.74
N SER A 127 13.61 2.51 11.94
CA SER A 127 13.06 1.98 13.19
C SER A 127 11.54 2.08 13.27
N VAL A 128 10.92 2.89 12.42
CA VAL A 128 9.48 3.16 12.43
C VAL A 128 8.73 2.61 11.21
N GLY A 129 9.43 2.18 10.15
CA GLY A 129 8.80 1.54 8.98
C GLY A 129 7.95 2.48 8.12
N ARG A 130 8.39 3.74 7.95
CA ARG A 130 7.66 4.74 7.17
C ARG A 130 7.60 4.40 5.69
N GLY A 131 6.49 4.73 5.06
CA GLY A 131 6.33 4.72 3.62
C GLY A 131 5.43 5.85 3.15
N HIS A 132 5.47 6.11 1.85
CA HIS A 132 4.55 7.03 1.21
C HIS A 132 4.08 6.50 -0.14
N LEU A 133 2.97 7.05 -0.59
CA LEU A 133 2.47 6.85 -1.94
C LEU A 133 2.06 8.19 -2.55
N ILE A 134 2.09 8.23 -3.88
CA ILE A 134 1.64 9.37 -4.67
C ILE A 134 0.47 8.92 -5.54
N LEU A 135 -0.64 9.66 -5.48
CA LEU A 135 -1.82 9.45 -6.31
C LEU A 135 -2.03 10.64 -7.24
N THR A 136 -2.67 10.40 -8.37
CA THR A 136 -3.12 11.45 -9.29
C THR A 136 -4.53 11.17 -9.82
N GLY A 137 -5.27 12.23 -10.15
CA GLY A 137 -6.65 12.15 -10.62
C GLY A 137 -7.18 13.50 -11.09
N GLY A 138 -8.26 13.51 -11.88
CA GLY A 138 -8.90 14.73 -12.37
C GLY A 138 -10.08 15.19 -11.52
N ASP A 139 -10.57 14.33 -10.63
CA ASP A 139 -11.72 14.62 -9.78
C ASP A 139 -11.26 14.74 -8.33
N SER A 140 -11.28 15.97 -7.79
CA SER A 140 -10.90 16.25 -6.41
C SER A 140 -11.78 15.54 -5.38
N GLU A 141 -13.03 15.19 -5.70
CA GLU A 141 -13.95 14.55 -4.75
C GLU A 141 -13.51 13.12 -4.42
N LYS A 142 -12.89 12.42 -5.38
CA LYS A 142 -12.37 11.06 -5.19
C LYS A 142 -11.27 11.01 -4.13
N PHE A 143 -10.41 12.03 -4.07
CA PHE A 143 -9.38 12.14 -3.03
C PHE A 143 -10.00 12.29 -1.63
N GLU A 144 -11.12 13.01 -1.51
CA GLU A 144 -11.82 13.19 -0.24
C GLU A 144 -12.55 11.92 0.23
N VAL A 145 -12.99 11.05 -0.69
CA VAL A 145 -13.50 9.71 -0.35
C VAL A 145 -12.44 8.89 0.38
N ILE A 146 -11.23 8.82 -0.20
CA ILE A 146 -10.10 8.07 0.40
C ILE A 146 -9.72 8.69 1.76
N ARG A 147 -9.61 10.02 1.82
CA ARG A 147 -9.20 10.74 3.03
C ARG A 147 -10.08 10.44 4.25
N LYS A 148 -11.39 10.29 4.06
CA LYS A 148 -12.35 10.01 5.15
C LYS A 148 -12.14 8.62 5.77
N ASN A 149 -11.52 7.70 5.04
CA ASN A 149 -11.30 6.32 5.46
C ASN A 149 -9.89 6.08 6.02
N LEU A 150 -9.09 7.13 6.20
CA LEU A 150 -7.73 7.02 6.75
C LEU A 150 -7.74 6.85 8.27
N LYS A 151 -6.73 6.14 8.79
CA LYS A 151 -6.43 6.12 10.22
C LYS A 151 -6.04 7.53 10.72
N ALA A 152 -6.33 7.81 11.99
CA ALA A 152 -6.21 9.14 12.58
C ALA A 152 -4.77 9.70 12.63
N ASP A 153 -3.76 8.85 12.56
CA ASP A 153 -2.33 9.18 12.63
C ASP A 153 -1.67 9.36 11.26
N ALA A 154 -2.40 9.11 10.18
CA ALA A 154 -1.85 9.14 8.83
C ALA A 154 -1.75 10.58 8.29
N ARG A 155 -0.67 10.87 7.56
CA ARG A 155 -0.42 12.21 7.01
C ARG A 155 -0.85 12.27 5.55
N TRP A 156 -1.63 13.26 5.20
CA TRP A 156 -2.14 13.45 3.85
C TRP A 156 -1.95 14.89 3.39
N SER A 157 -1.35 15.06 2.22
CA SER A 157 -1.18 16.35 1.54
C SER A 157 -1.84 16.28 0.17
N LEU A 158 -2.77 17.20 -0.11
CA LEU A 158 -3.46 17.30 -1.40
C LEU A 158 -2.98 18.56 -2.13
N ILE A 159 -2.52 18.38 -3.37
CA ILE A 159 -2.08 19.43 -4.28
C ILE A 159 -3.09 19.50 -5.42
N LEU A 160 -3.97 20.48 -5.36
CA LEU A 160 -4.92 20.77 -6.44
C LEU A 160 -4.29 21.79 -7.38
N ASN A 161 -4.04 21.41 -8.64
CA ASN A 161 -3.74 22.42 -9.65
C ASN A 161 -5.00 23.27 -9.88
N ARG A 162 -4.92 24.52 -9.43
CA ARG A 162 -5.92 25.55 -9.72
C ARG A 162 -5.42 26.36 -10.91
N SER A 163 -5.32 25.74 -12.09
CA SER A 163 -5.11 26.48 -13.34
C SER A 163 -6.38 27.27 -13.68
N ALA A 164 -6.42 28.49 -13.13
CA ALA A 164 -7.03 29.71 -13.67
C ALA A 164 -8.49 29.68 -14.17
N LYS A 165 -9.42 30.06 -13.28
CA LYS A 165 -10.58 30.91 -13.67
C LYS A 165 -10.13 32.37 -13.90
N PHE A 166 -9.08 32.60 -14.69
CA PHE A 166 -8.65 33.96 -15.07
C PHE A 166 -9.12 34.37 -16.49
N ASP A 167 -9.74 33.47 -17.25
CA ASP A 167 -10.25 33.76 -18.60
C ASP A 167 -11.62 34.49 -18.63
N GLN A 168 -12.02 35.16 -17.53
CA GLN A 168 -13.27 35.94 -17.50
C GLN A 168 -13.11 37.39 -17.01
N LEU A 169 -11.89 37.95 -17.03
CA LEU A 169 -11.65 39.33 -16.59
C LEU A 169 -10.89 40.21 -17.60
N PHE A 170 -10.98 39.92 -18.91
CA PHE A 170 -10.59 40.85 -19.97
C PHE A 170 -11.59 40.83 -21.12
#